data_AF-B2ZBW5-F1
#
_entry.id   AF-B2ZBW5-F1
#
_cell.length_a   1.000
_cell.length_b   1.000
_cell.length_c   1.000
_cell.angle_alpha   90.00
_cell.angle_beta   90.00
_cell.angle_gamma   90.00
#
_symmetry.space_group_name_H-M   'P 1'
#
loop_
_entity.id
_entity.type
_entity.pdbx_description
1 polymer ?
#
loop_
_entity_poly.entity_id
_entity_poly.type
_entity_poly.pdbx_seq_one_letter_code
_entity_poly.pdbx_strand_id
1 'polypeptide(L)'
;SYALNVLQTGVLKMELDDILTPSKVFEFGLFPLLSELAKPEVIQTDVEGFSATRGETLSLISKVFLHYCNSFSPSEMESTWFDILDNINIFHKLNIRDNDKFTEASMELLKNMFLVLQSNETLVKGSKLWNLSLEKVSISFPTFKNEIMENAEETDKEAKSEGSILANNEEEKQESTKEVESKEPDSSKPAEAI
;
A
#
# COMPACT_ATOMS: atom_id res chain seq x y z
N SER A 1 -1.68 -21.74 -9.30
CA SER A 1 -0.94 -22.33 -10.45
C SER A 1 0.52 -22.68 -10.12
N TYR A 2 1.05 -23.86 -10.50
CA TYR A 2 2.48 -24.22 -10.26
C TYR A 2 3.45 -23.39 -11.13
N ALA A 3 3.11 -23.15 -12.39
CA ALA A 3 3.95 -22.42 -13.33
C ALA A 3 4.17 -20.95 -12.89
N LEU A 4 3.11 -20.28 -12.45
CA LEU A 4 3.22 -18.90 -11.95
C LEU A 4 4.07 -18.80 -10.67
N ASN A 5 4.01 -19.81 -9.79
CA ASN A 5 4.85 -19.86 -8.59
C ASN A 5 6.34 -20.07 -8.94
N VAL A 6 6.64 -20.91 -9.93
CA VAL A 6 8.01 -21.08 -10.45
C VAL A 6 8.50 -19.78 -11.07
N LEU A 7 7.67 -19.11 -11.87
CA LEU A 7 8.00 -17.81 -12.46
C LEU A 7 8.24 -16.75 -11.38
N GLN A 8 7.36 -16.66 -10.38
CA GLN A 8 7.53 -15.76 -9.24
C GLN A 8 8.87 -16.01 -8.54
N THR A 9 9.16 -17.26 -8.22
CA THR A 9 10.39 -17.63 -7.52
C THR A 9 11.63 -17.35 -8.36
N GLY A 10 11.57 -17.61 -9.66
CA GLY A 10 12.67 -17.35 -10.59
C GLY A 10 12.94 -15.86 -10.75
N VAL A 11 11.89 -15.08 -11.00
CA VAL A 11 11.99 -13.62 -11.17
C VAL A 11 12.52 -12.98 -9.90
N LEU A 12 11.94 -13.27 -8.73
CA LEU A 12 12.37 -12.66 -7.46
C LEU A 12 13.80 -13.05 -7.02
N LYS A 13 14.34 -14.16 -7.52
CA LYS A 13 15.71 -14.60 -7.23
C LYS A 13 16.72 -14.11 -8.26
N MET A 14 16.27 -13.41 -9.29
CA MET A 14 17.15 -12.95 -10.35
C MET A 14 18.06 -11.84 -9.79
N GLU A 15 19.36 -12.02 -9.99
CA GLU A 15 20.33 -10.95 -9.73
C GLU A 15 20.22 -9.94 -10.87
N LEU A 16 19.73 -8.75 -10.53
CA LEU A 16 19.58 -7.66 -11.48
C LEU A 16 20.91 -6.90 -11.59
N ASP A 17 21.27 -6.55 -12.80
CA ASP A 17 22.47 -5.77 -13.13
C ASP A 17 22.11 -4.60 -14.05
N ASP A 18 23.11 -3.84 -14.49
CA ASP A 18 22.91 -2.68 -15.37
C ASP A 18 22.33 -3.07 -16.75
N ILE A 19 22.39 -4.34 -17.15
CA ILE A 19 21.89 -4.85 -18.43
C ILE A 19 20.43 -5.31 -18.27
N LEU A 20 20.12 -5.96 -17.16
CA LEU A 20 18.82 -6.51 -16.83
C LEU A 20 18.19 -5.72 -15.68
N THR A 21 17.72 -4.52 -16.01
CA THR A 21 17.01 -3.68 -15.04
C THR A 21 15.64 -4.28 -14.72
N PRO A 22 15.05 -3.95 -13.54
CA PRO A 22 13.72 -4.44 -13.20
C PRO A 22 12.69 -4.11 -14.29
N SER A 23 12.78 -2.91 -14.91
CA SER A 23 11.89 -2.50 -16.00
C SER A 23 11.94 -3.45 -17.20
N LYS A 24 13.12 -3.98 -17.55
CA LYS A 24 13.25 -4.96 -18.64
C LYS A 24 12.57 -6.29 -18.34
N VAL A 25 12.50 -6.69 -17.07
CA VAL A 25 11.74 -7.88 -16.65
C VAL A 25 10.25 -7.72 -16.94
N PHE A 26 9.72 -6.52 -16.73
CA PHE A 26 8.34 -6.20 -17.07
C PHE A 26 8.15 -6.12 -18.59
N GLU A 27 8.97 -5.33 -19.27
CA GLU A 27 8.87 -5.06 -20.72
C GLU A 27 8.95 -6.33 -21.57
N PHE A 28 9.88 -7.24 -21.25
CA PHE A 28 10.14 -8.43 -22.07
C PHE A 28 9.55 -9.73 -21.50
N GLY A 29 9.08 -9.73 -20.25
CA GLY A 29 8.55 -10.91 -19.59
C GLY A 29 7.08 -10.77 -19.20
N LEU A 30 6.80 -9.90 -18.23
CA LEU A 30 5.51 -9.85 -17.56
C LEU A 30 4.41 -9.16 -18.39
N PHE A 31 4.72 -8.08 -19.10
CA PHE A 31 3.73 -7.41 -19.97
C PHE A 31 3.38 -8.23 -21.22
N PRO A 32 4.33 -8.89 -21.90
CA PRO A 32 3.99 -9.85 -22.95
C PRO A 32 3.05 -10.95 -22.45
N LEU A 33 3.31 -11.50 -21.25
CA LEU A 33 2.41 -12.48 -20.64
C LEU A 33 0.99 -11.95 -20.44
N LEU A 34 0.84 -10.71 -19.95
CA LEU A 34 -0.48 -10.08 -19.83
C LEU A 34 -1.15 -9.86 -21.19
N SER A 35 -0.38 -9.44 -22.20
CA SER A 35 -0.89 -9.24 -23.56
C SER A 35 -1.43 -10.54 -24.15
N GLU A 36 -0.72 -11.67 -23.96
CA GLU A 36 -1.21 -12.99 -24.37
C GLU A 36 -2.50 -13.38 -23.65
N LEU A 37 -2.59 -13.11 -22.33
CA LEU A 37 -3.79 -13.39 -21.54
C LEU A 37 -4.98 -12.48 -21.86
N ALA A 38 -4.76 -11.35 -22.54
CA ALA A 38 -5.80 -10.44 -22.99
C ALA A 38 -6.42 -10.82 -24.35
N LYS A 39 -5.83 -11.79 -25.07
CA LYS A 39 -6.28 -12.17 -26.41
C LYS A 39 -7.66 -12.83 -26.39
N PRO A 40 -8.60 -12.43 -27.27
CA PRO A 40 -9.94 -13.02 -27.32
C PRO A 40 -9.93 -14.53 -27.54
N GLU A 41 -8.98 -15.04 -28.33
CA GLU A 41 -8.81 -16.47 -28.64
C GLU A 41 -8.47 -17.28 -27.39
N VAL A 42 -7.67 -16.68 -26.50
CA VAL A 42 -7.29 -17.29 -25.21
C VAL A 42 -8.50 -17.29 -24.28
N ILE A 43 -9.17 -16.16 -24.13
CA ILE A 43 -10.35 -16.02 -23.24
C ILE A 43 -11.47 -17.00 -23.62
N GLN A 44 -11.73 -17.19 -24.92
CA GLN A 44 -12.80 -18.08 -25.40
C GLN A 44 -12.51 -19.56 -25.18
N THR A 45 -11.24 -19.94 -24.96
CA THR A 45 -10.85 -21.34 -24.76
C THR A 45 -11.26 -21.85 -23.37
N ASP A 46 -11.20 -21.02 -22.33
CA ASP A 46 -11.61 -21.37 -20.96
C ASP A 46 -11.95 -20.10 -20.14
N VAL A 47 -13.17 -19.59 -20.28
CA VAL A 47 -13.59 -18.29 -19.71
C VAL A 47 -13.37 -18.20 -18.20
N GLU A 48 -13.67 -19.26 -17.45
CA GLU A 48 -13.54 -19.29 -15.99
C GLU A 48 -12.09 -19.49 -15.54
N GLY A 49 -11.38 -20.47 -16.11
CA GLY A 49 -9.98 -20.74 -15.77
C GLY A 49 -9.04 -19.58 -16.13
N PHE A 50 -9.34 -18.86 -17.22
CA PHE A 50 -8.58 -17.66 -17.60
C PHE A 50 -8.89 -16.45 -16.73
N SER A 51 -10.09 -16.33 -16.13
CA SER A 51 -10.34 -15.27 -15.14
C SER A 51 -9.45 -15.43 -13.90
N ALA A 52 -9.35 -16.66 -13.37
CA ALA A 52 -8.47 -16.97 -12.25
C ALA A 52 -6.99 -16.74 -12.59
N THR A 53 -6.54 -17.21 -13.75
CA THR A 53 -5.14 -17.06 -14.21
C THR A 53 -4.75 -15.59 -14.40
N ARG A 54 -5.67 -14.76 -14.91
CA ARG A 54 -5.47 -13.30 -15.03
C ARG A 54 -5.29 -12.65 -13.65
N GLY A 55 -6.13 -13.01 -12.68
CA GLY A 55 -6.00 -12.54 -11.30
C GLY A 55 -4.67 -12.95 -10.64
N GLU A 56 -4.28 -14.23 -10.78
CA GLU A 56 -2.99 -14.72 -10.29
C GLU A 56 -1.80 -13.98 -10.93
N THR A 57 -1.90 -13.68 -12.23
CA THR A 57 -0.84 -12.96 -12.97
C THR A 57 -0.74 -11.49 -12.55
N LEU A 58 -1.87 -10.80 -12.34
CA LEU A 58 -1.86 -9.44 -11.79
C LEU A 58 -1.27 -9.40 -10.38
N SER A 59 -1.61 -10.38 -9.53
CA SER A 59 -1.02 -10.52 -8.19
C SER A 59 0.50 -10.73 -8.27
N LEU A 60 0.98 -11.57 -9.20
CA LEU A 60 2.40 -11.78 -9.44
C LEU A 60 3.10 -10.46 -9.81
N ILE A 61 2.54 -9.73 -10.76
CA ILE A 61 3.10 -8.45 -11.25
C ILE A 61 3.18 -7.43 -10.13
N SER A 62 2.12 -7.32 -9.32
CA SER A 62 2.12 -6.46 -8.14
C SER A 62 3.25 -6.82 -7.17
N LYS A 63 3.42 -8.12 -6.85
CA LYS A 63 4.49 -8.59 -5.95
C LYS A 63 5.88 -8.30 -6.49
N VAL A 64 6.12 -8.58 -7.77
CA VAL A 64 7.42 -8.33 -8.42
C VAL A 64 7.71 -6.83 -8.44
N PHE A 65 6.70 -6.01 -8.74
CA PHE A 65 6.87 -4.56 -8.83
C PHE A 65 7.22 -3.96 -7.46
N LEU A 66 6.46 -4.33 -6.43
CA LEU A 66 6.72 -3.88 -5.06
C LEU A 66 8.06 -4.41 -4.53
N HIS A 67 8.47 -5.63 -4.90
CA HIS A 67 9.77 -6.17 -4.53
C HIS A 67 10.93 -5.32 -5.08
N TYR A 68 10.83 -4.90 -6.35
CA TYR A 68 11.87 -4.12 -7.00
C TYR A 68 11.67 -2.61 -6.92
N CYS A 69 10.64 -2.10 -6.23
CA CYS A 69 10.25 -0.68 -6.26
C CYS A 69 11.42 0.28 -5.95
N ASN A 70 12.31 -0.11 -5.03
CA ASN A 70 13.47 0.68 -4.62
C ASN A 70 14.71 0.49 -5.53
N SER A 71 14.64 -0.41 -6.52
CA SER A 71 15.73 -0.74 -7.45
C SER A 71 15.55 -0.09 -8.83
N PHE A 72 14.38 0.50 -9.11
CA PHE A 72 14.15 1.24 -10.34
C PHE A 72 14.84 2.61 -10.30
N SER A 73 15.29 3.10 -11.46
CA SER A 73 15.46 4.55 -11.60
C SER A 73 14.09 5.27 -11.56
N PRO A 74 14.03 6.56 -11.19
CA PRO A 74 12.75 7.27 -11.10
C PRO A 74 11.89 7.22 -12.37
N SER A 75 12.53 7.30 -13.55
CA SER A 75 11.83 7.24 -14.85
C SER A 75 11.34 5.82 -15.17
N GLU A 76 12.10 4.79 -14.83
CA GLU A 76 11.69 3.41 -15.02
C GLU A 76 10.55 3.02 -14.07
N MET A 77 10.59 3.53 -12.83
CA MET A 77 9.53 3.33 -11.85
C MET A 77 8.21 3.94 -12.37
N GLU A 78 8.24 5.21 -12.78
CA GLU A 78 7.06 5.92 -13.30
C GLU A 78 6.46 5.23 -14.53
N SER A 79 7.29 4.88 -15.52
CA SER A 79 6.82 4.20 -16.73
C SER A 79 6.24 2.81 -16.43
N THR A 80 6.98 1.97 -15.69
CA THR A 80 6.52 0.61 -15.33
C THR A 80 5.23 0.66 -14.51
N TRP A 81 5.11 1.61 -13.58
CA TRP A 81 3.89 1.82 -12.81
C TRP A 81 2.68 2.14 -13.69
N PHE A 82 2.85 3.08 -14.64
CA PHE A 82 1.75 3.45 -15.54
C PHE A 82 1.34 2.31 -16.48
N ASP A 83 2.29 1.49 -16.93
CA ASP A 83 2.01 0.32 -17.74
C ASP A 83 1.24 -0.75 -16.95
N ILE A 84 1.55 -0.93 -15.66
CA ILE A 84 0.75 -1.80 -14.77
C ILE A 84 -0.69 -1.30 -14.67
N LEU A 85 -0.90 0.00 -14.46
CA LEU A 85 -2.24 0.60 -14.40
C LEU A 85 -3.01 0.42 -15.72
N ASP A 86 -2.34 0.60 -16.87
CA ASP A 86 -2.96 0.36 -18.18
C ASP A 86 -3.42 -1.08 -18.36
N ASN A 87 -2.57 -2.03 -17.98
CA ASN A 87 -2.91 -3.44 -18.09
C ASN A 87 -4.10 -3.83 -17.19
N ILE A 88 -4.15 -3.30 -15.97
CA ILE A 88 -5.30 -3.52 -15.08
C ILE A 88 -6.59 -2.94 -15.70
N ASN A 89 -6.52 -1.73 -16.26
CA ASN A 89 -7.65 -1.11 -16.96
C ASN A 89 -8.10 -1.92 -18.19
N ILE A 90 -7.16 -2.47 -18.97
CA ILE A 90 -7.47 -3.37 -20.09
C ILE A 90 -8.21 -4.60 -19.59
N PHE A 91 -7.69 -5.25 -18.54
CA PHE A 91 -8.28 -6.48 -18.01
C PHE A 91 -9.67 -6.25 -17.42
N HIS A 92 -9.87 -5.13 -16.72
CA HIS A 92 -11.19 -4.74 -16.23
C HIS A 92 -12.20 -4.58 -17.38
N LYS A 93 -11.81 -3.89 -18.47
CA LYS A 93 -12.67 -3.73 -19.66
C LYS A 93 -13.03 -5.06 -20.34
N LEU A 94 -12.15 -6.07 -20.26
CA LEU A 94 -12.40 -7.39 -20.83
C LEU A 94 -13.36 -8.25 -19.98
N ASN A 95 -13.56 -7.92 -18.70
CA ASN A 95 -14.32 -8.74 -17.74
C ASN A 95 -15.81 -8.37 -17.62
N ILE A 96 -16.46 -8.07 -18.76
CA ILE A 96 -17.86 -7.60 -18.83
C ILE A 96 -18.88 -8.58 -18.21
N ARG A 97 -18.56 -9.89 -18.09
CA ARG A 97 -19.52 -10.93 -17.65
C ARG A 97 -19.35 -11.44 -16.21
N ASP A 98 -18.15 -11.36 -15.63
CA ASP A 98 -17.81 -11.86 -14.27
C ASP A 98 -17.22 -10.72 -13.41
N ASN A 99 -17.83 -9.54 -13.53
CA ASN A 99 -17.24 -8.26 -13.11
C ASN A 99 -16.90 -8.24 -11.62
N ASP A 100 -17.81 -8.66 -10.74
CA ASP A 100 -17.72 -8.29 -9.32
C ASP A 100 -16.47 -8.82 -8.62
N LYS A 101 -16.18 -10.13 -8.71
CA LYS A 101 -15.07 -10.73 -7.94
C LYS A 101 -13.70 -10.31 -8.46
N PHE A 102 -13.51 -10.28 -9.77
CA PHE A 102 -12.22 -9.88 -10.35
C PHE A 102 -11.98 -8.38 -10.15
N THR A 103 -13.02 -7.56 -10.35
CA THR A 103 -12.94 -6.12 -10.18
C THR A 103 -12.67 -5.77 -8.72
N GLU A 104 -13.36 -6.40 -7.78
CA GLU A 104 -13.10 -6.22 -6.34
C GLU A 104 -11.66 -6.61 -5.98
N ALA A 105 -11.20 -7.79 -6.41
CA ALA A 105 -9.83 -8.23 -6.14
C ALA A 105 -8.77 -7.33 -6.78
N SER A 106 -9.02 -6.83 -8.00
CA SER A 106 -8.10 -5.92 -8.70
C SER A 106 -8.08 -4.54 -8.04
N MET A 107 -9.23 -4.06 -7.58
CA MET A 107 -9.36 -2.81 -6.85
C MET A 107 -8.61 -2.89 -5.52
N GLU A 108 -8.78 -3.98 -4.78
CA GLU A 108 -8.07 -4.22 -3.52
C GLU A 108 -6.55 -4.35 -3.72
N LEU A 109 -6.13 -5.02 -4.80
CA LEU A 109 -4.73 -5.09 -5.18
C LEU A 109 -4.15 -3.68 -5.44
N LEU A 110 -4.87 -2.84 -6.19
CA LEU A 110 -4.47 -1.47 -6.46
C LEU A 110 -4.37 -0.65 -5.18
N LYS A 111 -5.34 -0.74 -4.26
CA LYS A 111 -5.28 -0.02 -2.97
C LYS A 111 -4.03 -0.36 -2.19
N ASN A 112 -3.73 -1.66 -2.08
CA ASN A 112 -2.54 -2.13 -1.39
C ASN A 112 -1.25 -1.61 -2.04
N MET A 113 -1.18 -1.58 -3.38
CA MET A 113 -0.03 -0.99 -4.08
C MET A 113 0.09 0.51 -3.84
N PHE A 114 -1.01 1.27 -3.95
CA PHE A 114 -1.02 2.71 -3.67
C PHE A 114 -0.55 3.00 -2.24
N LEU A 115 -1.03 2.23 -1.26
CA LEU A 115 -0.66 2.38 0.13
C LEU A 115 0.84 2.13 0.35
N VAL A 116 1.40 1.05 -0.22
CA VAL A 116 2.84 0.76 -0.13
C VAL A 116 3.68 1.82 -0.83
N LEU A 117 3.24 2.31 -1.98
CA LEU A 117 3.94 3.38 -2.70
C LEU A 117 3.83 4.74 -1.99
N GLN A 118 2.79 4.97 -1.20
CA GLN A 118 2.71 6.13 -0.33
C GLN A 118 3.67 6.00 0.86
N SER A 119 3.73 4.82 1.50
CA SER A 119 4.52 4.60 2.70
C SER A 119 6.04 4.63 2.44
N ASN A 120 6.48 4.31 1.23
CA ASN A 120 7.87 4.44 0.80
C ASN A 120 8.18 5.78 0.10
N GLU A 121 7.27 6.76 0.19
CA GLU A 121 7.38 8.10 -0.42
C GLU A 121 7.53 8.12 -1.96
N THR A 122 7.31 6.99 -2.63
CA THR A 122 7.40 6.91 -4.10
C THR A 122 6.21 7.60 -4.76
N LEU A 123 5.04 7.57 -4.12
CA LEU A 123 3.79 8.14 -4.61
C LEU A 123 3.25 9.16 -3.60
N VAL A 124 3.86 10.34 -3.57
CA VAL A 124 3.52 11.43 -2.64
C VAL A 124 2.15 12.03 -3.00
N LYS A 125 1.26 12.16 -2.01
CA LYS A 125 -0.06 12.81 -2.16
C LYS A 125 0.08 14.21 -2.78
N GLY A 126 -0.76 14.52 -3.77
CA GLY A 126 -0.76 15.81 -4.47
C GLY A 126 0.37 16.00 -5.50
N SER A 127 1.31 15.05 -5.60
CA SER A 127 2.31 15.06 -6.68
C SER A 127 1.67 14.84 -8.05
N LYS A 128 2.42 15.18 -9.11
CA LYS A 128 1.99 14.91 -10.49
C LYS A 128 1.73 13.42 -10.71
N LEU A 129 2.63 12.55 -10.23
CA LEU A 129 2.50 11.10 -10.36
C LEU A 129 1.25 10.57 -9.65
N TRP A 130 0.97 11.06 -8.43
CA TRP A 130 -0.24 10.74 -7.68
C TRP A 130 -1.51 11.10 -8.44
N ASN A 131 -1.62 12.35 -8.91
CA ASN A 131 -2.82 12.83 -9.59
C ASN A 131 -3.08 12.06 -10.90
N LEU A 132 -2.04 11.84 -11.71
CA LEU A 132 -2.14 11.06 -12.94
C LEU A 132 -2.53 9.60 -12.66
N SER A 133 -1.98 9.00 -11.59
CA SER A 133 -2.33 7.63 -11.20
C SER A 133 -3.81 7.52 -10.82
N LEU A 134 -4.32 8.47 -10.03
CA LEU A 134 -5.73 8.52 -9.65
C LEU A 134 -6.64 8.71 -10.86
N GLU A 135 -6.32 9.63 -11.76
CA GLU A 135 -7.09 9.85 -12.99
C GLU A 135 -7.17 8.58 -13.82
N LYS A 136 -6.05 7.87 -13.97
CA LYS A 136 -5.96 6.65 -14.77
C LYS A 136 -6.78 5.50 -14.19
N VAL A 137 -6.76 5.33 -12.87
CA VAL A 137 -7.56 4.30 -12.19
C VAL A 137 -9.05 4.66 -12.19
N SER A 138 -9.38 5.95 -12.05
CA SER A 138 -10.79 6.42 -11.99
C SER A 138 -11.59 6.10 -13.25
N ILE A 139 -10.92 5.91 -14.39
CA ILE A 139 -11.57 5.50 -15.66
C ILE A 139 -12.21 4.11 -15.54
N SER A 140 -11.55 3.19 -14.84
CA SER A 140 -12.03 1.80 -14.67
C SER A 140 -12.70 1.58 -13.32
N PHE A 141 -12.36 2.37 -12.30
CA PHE A 141 -12.89 2.22 -10.95
C PHE A 141 -13.35 3.58 -10.40
N PRO A 142 -14.57 4.03 -10.74
CA PRO A 142 -15.05 5.37 -10.37
C PRO A 142 -15.09 5.64 -8.86
N THR A 143 -15.33 4.60 -8.05
CA THR A 143 -15.39 4.70 -6.58
C THR A 143 -14.00 4.70 -5.92
N PHE A 144 -12.97 4.26 -6.63
CA PHE A 144 -11.60 4.09 -6.10
C PHE A 144 -11.04 5.37 -5.49
N LYS A 145 -11.27 6.51 -6.15
CA LYS A 145 -10.78 7.81 -5.67
C LYS A 145 -11.32 8.13 -4.27
N ASN A 146 -12.61 7.91 -4.05
CA ASN A 146 -13.24 8.20 -2.76
C ASN A 146 -12.68 7.28 -1.68
N GLU A 147 -12.58 5.98 -1.98
CA GLU A 147 -12.07 4.98 -1.04
C GLU A 147 -10.61 5.24 -0.64
N ILE A 148 -9.74 5.61 -1.59
CA ILE A 148 -8.34 5.95 -1.30
C ILE A 148 -8.22 7.25 -0.48
N MET A 149 -9.09 8.23 -0.74
CA MET A 149 -9.11 9.49 0.01
C MET A 149 -9.62 9.29 1.44
N GLU A 150 -10.61 8.42 1.65
CA GLU A 150 -11.15 8.09 2.98
C GLU A 150 -10.15 7.30 3.83
N ASN A 151 -9.52 6.26 3.27
CA ASN A 151 -8.50 5.46 3.98
C ASN A 151 -7.28 6.31 4.40
N ALA A 152 -6.93 7.33 3.61
CA ALA A 152 -5.86 8.26 3.92
C ALA A 152 -6.13 9.11 5.18
N GLU A 153 -7.40 9.42 5.48
CA GLU A 153 -7.77 10.21 6.67
C GLU A 153 -7.78 9.38 7.97
N GLU A 154 -7.90 8.06 7.88
CA GLU A 154 -7.86 7.17 9.05
C GLU A 154 -6.42 6.95 9.53
N THR A 155 -5.47 6.77 8.61
CA THR A 155 -4.03 6.65 8.95
C THR A 155 -3.45 7.92 9.57
N ASP A 156 -3.93 9.11 9.19
CA ASP A 156 -3.49 10.39 9.78
C ASP A 156 -4.08 10.63 11.19
N LYS A 157 -5.15 9.90 11.56
CA LYS A 157 -5.77 9.94 12.90
C LYS A 157 -5.09 8.97 13.87
N GLU A 158 -4.66 7.79 13.41
CA GLU A 158 -3.92 6.83 14.24
C GLU A 158 -2.48 7.29 14.54
N ALA A 159 -1.78 7.93 13.59
CA ALA A 159 -0.45 8.51 13.84
C ALA A 159 -0.45 9.67 14.87
N LYS A 160 -1.61 10.29 15.14
CA LYS A 160 -1.77 11.34 16.16
C LYS A 160 -2.19 10.82 17.54
N SER A 161 -2.67 9.58 17.65
CA SER A 161 -3.09 9.01 18.95
C SER A 161 -1.95 8.30 19.69
N GLU A 162 -0.96 7.74 18.99
CA GLU A 162 0.20 7.07 19.62
C GLU A 162 1.26 8.04 20.16
N GLY A 163 1.30 9.30 19.70
CA GLY A 163 2.19 10.33 20.22
C GLY A 163 1.77 10.96 21.57
N SER A 164 0.59 10.63 22.09
CA SER A 164 0.02 11.26 23.30
C SER A 164 0.12 10.38 24.57
N ILE A 165 0.47 9.08 24.44
CA ILE A 165 0.41 8.14 25.58
C ILE A 165 1.73 8.07 26.38
N LEU A 166 2.86 8.60 25.87
CA LEU A 166 4.16 8.50 26.55
C LEU A 166 4.54 9.70 27.44
N ALA A 167 3.67 10.70 27.62
CA ALA A 167 3.96 11.88 28.45
C ALA A 167 3.39 11.84 29.88
N ASN A 168 2.65 10.80 30.28
CA ASN A 168 1.88 10.83 31.54
C ASN A 168 2.37 9.88 32.66
N ASN A 169 3.56 9.31 32.57
CA ASN A 169 4.04 8.37 33.60
C ASN A 169 5.45 8.69 34.13
N GLU A 170 5.70 9.93 34.53
CA GLU A 170 6.81 10.24 35.45
C GLU A 170 6.40 11.38 36.39
N GLU A 171 5.56 11.07 37.38
CA GLU A 171 5.58 11.71 38.70
C GLU A 171 4.55 10.99 39.60
N GLU A 172 5.01 10.01 40.37
CA GLU A 172 4.62 9.78 41.77
C GLU A 172 5.14 8.41 42.24
N LYS A 173 6.32 8.42 42.85
CA LYS A 173 6.63 7.46 43.90
C LYS A 173 7.70 7.99 44.84
N GLN A 174 7.28 8.43 46.02
CA GLN A 174 7.87 8.14 47.34
C GLN A 174 7.01 8.87 48.40
N GLU A 175 6.06 8.17 49.03
CA GLU A 175 6.24 7.36 50.24
C GLU A 175 6.10 8.21 51.52
N SER A 176 5.01 8.05 52.28
CA SER A 176 5.07 7.55 53.67
C SER A 176 3.69 7.50 54.38
N THR A 177 3.39 6.31 54.91
CA THR A 177 2.77 6.00 56.23
C THR A 177 1.60 6.79 56.82
N LYS A 178 0.48 6.07 56.96
CA LYS A 178 -0.26 5.77 58.20
C LYS A 178 -0.32 6.82 59.34
N GLU A 179 -1.57 7.25 59.57
CA GLU A 179 -2.35 7.11 60.81
C GLU A 179 -2.16 8.12 61.97
N VAL A 180 -3.32 8.52 62.53
CA VAL A 180 -3.60 9.09 63.87
C VAL A 180 -3.79 10.62 64.01
N GLU A 181 -5.08 11.00 63.94
CA GLU A 181 -5.85 11.62 65.03
C GLU A 181 -5.54 13.06 65.56
N SER A 182 -6.47 13.96 65.21
CA SER A 182 -7.15 14.95 66.09
C SER A 182 -6.49 16.31 66.47
N LYS A 183 -7.38 17.31 66.41
CA LYS A 183 -7.52 18.56 67.19
C LYS A 183 -6.54 19.73 66.95
N GLU A 184 -7.06 20.74 66.26
CA GLU A 184 -7.36 22.13 66.72
C GLU A 184 -6.32 22.94 67.55
N PRO A 185 -6.45 24.28 67.63
CA PRO A 185 -5.55 25.24 67.00
C PRO A 185 -4.75 26.08 68.03
N ASP A 186 -3.95 27.03 67.53
CA ASP A 186 -3.78 28.40 68.05
C ASP A 186 -2.34 28.92 68.25
N SER A 187 -2.18 30.15 67.76
CA SER A 187 -1.36 31.24 68.29
C SER A 187 0.11 31.45 67.84
N SER A 188 0.34 32.70 67.44
CA SER A 188 1.52 33.53 67.78
C SER A 188 2.75 33.58 66.84
N LYS A 189 2.69 34.56 65.90
CA LYS A 189 3.65 35.67 65.63
C LYS A 189 4.87 35.83 66.60
N PRO A 190 5.88 36.71 66.30
CA PRO A 190 6.93 36.79 65.26
C PRO A 190 8.36 36.99 65.87
N ALA A 191 9.30 37.58 65.08
CA ALA A 191 10.56 38.28 65.45
C ALA A 191 11.85 37.43 65.27
N GLU A 192 12.76 37.71 64.33
CA GLU A 192 13.76 38.81 64.19
C GLU A 192 15.18 38.33 64.56
N ALA A 193 16.16 38.89 63.83
CA ALA A 193 17.61 38.91 64.08
C ALA A 193 18.34 37.56 63.86
N ILE A 194 19.51 37.47 63.22
CA ILE A 194 20.65 38.40 63.08
C ILE A 194 21.29 38.17 61.70
#